data_AF-A0A383D7D5-F1
#
_entry.id   AF-A0A383D7D5-F1
#
_cell.length_a   1.000
_cell.length_b   1.000
_cell.length_c   1.000
_cell.angle_alpha   90.00
_cell.angle_beta   90.00
_cell.angle_gamma   90.00
#
_symmetry.space_group_name_H-M   'P 1'
#
loop_
_entity.id
_entity.type
_entity.pdbx_description
1 polymer ?
#
loop_
_entity_poly.entity_id
_entity_poly.type
_entity_poly.pdbx_seq_one_letter_code
_entity_poly.pdbx_strand_id
1 'polypeptide(L)'
;LQTGGPLGGVLGENGLDINIDFDEMAKAGAILGSGGIIVADQNTCAVDLTRVLVAFCQYESCGKCFPCRLGMSQMLETVNNIAEYKASSQDLDKCKKIGGAMQAGSLCGHGQLGFNPIRSALEHFKSDFDSHVFDKKCPTGGCDSEYHFPVSTKPYGSTAPPNAKAIDLVLNENVNQ
;
A
#
# COMPACT_ATOMS: atom_id res chain seq x y z
N LEU A 1 12.03 -3.74 -3.75
CA LEU A 1 12.68 -2.52 -3.22
C LEU A 1 11.65 -1.41 -3.06
N GLN A 2 11.44 -0.84 -1.88
CA GLN A 2 10.63 0.38 -1.71
C GLN A 2 11.55 1.59 -1.57
N THR A 3 11.27 2.67 -2.29
CA THR A 3 12.15 3.85 -2.37
C THR A 3 11.44 5.13 -1.91
N GLY A 4 12.20 6.02 -1.30
CA GLY A 4 11.80 7.32 -0.77
C GLY A 4 10.91 7.32 0.46
N GLY A 5 9.78 6.64 0.39
CA GLY A 5 8.83 6.46 1.49
C GLY A 5 7.59 5.69 1.00
N PRO A 6 6.55 5.54 1.82
CA PRO A 6 5.41 4.69 1.47
C PRO A 6 4.68 5.08 0.18
N LEU A 7 4.72 6.35 -0.22
CA LEU A 7 4.15 6.86 -1.49
C LEU A 7 5.03 6.61 -2.72
N GLY A 8 6.31 6.25 -2.54
CA GLY A 8 7.27 6.07 -3.63
C GLY A 8 7.09 4.77 -4.41
N GLY A 9 6.27 3.85 -3.89
CA GLY A 9 5.98 2.57 -4.53
C GLY A 9 7.06 1.52 -4.33
N VAL A 10 6.97 0.45 -5.11
CA VAL A 10 7.88 -0.69 -5.05
C VAL A 10 8.47 -0.97 -6.43
N LEU A 11 9.76 -1.31 -6.47
CA LEU A 11 10.47 -1.77 -7.64
C LEU A 11 10.80 -3.26 -7.52
N GLY A 12 10.77 -3.95 -8.65
CA GLY A 12 11.22 -5.35 -8.79
C GLY A 12 12.74 -5.49 -8.76
N GLU A 13 13.24 -6.69 -9.06
CA GLU A 13 14.68 -7.02 -9.07
C GLU A 13 15.50 -6.11 -10.01
N ASN A 14 14.93 -5.76 -11.16
CA ASN A 14 15.56 -4.85 -12.14
C ASN A 14 15.80 -3.44 -11.59
N GLY A 15 15.19 -3.11 -10.45
CA GLY A 15 15.38 -1.82 -9.77
C GLY A 15 16.64 -1.72 -8.93
N LEU A 16 17.39 -2.81 -8.74
CA LEU A 16 18.59 -2.83 -7.89
C LEU A 16 19.80 -2.12 -8.52
N ASP A 17 19.88 -2.10 -9.85
CA ASP A 17 20.99 -1.50 -10.59
C ASP A 17 20.75 -0.02 -10.96
N ILE A 18 19.62 0.55 -10.53
CA ILE A 18 19.27 1.94 -10.82
C ILE A 18 20.10 2.86 -9.92
N ASN A 19 20.73 3.91 -10.50
CA ASN A 19 21.43 4.87 -9.67
C ASN A 19 20.43 5.70 -8.86
N ILE A 20 20.81 6.02 -7.63
CA ILE A 20 20.00 6.84 -6.73
C ILE A 20 20.10 8.30 -7.21
N ASP A 21 19.27 8.62 -8.21
CA ASP A 21 19.13 9.94 -8.82
C ASP A 21 17.66 10.26 -9.07
N PHE A 22 17.28 11.54 -9.03
CA PHE A 22 15.89 11.95 -9.19
C PHE A 22 15.31 11.55 -10.55
N ASP A 23 16.06 11.72 -11.62
CA ASP A 23 15.59 11.47 -12.98
C ASP A 23 15.57 9.96 -13.29
N GLU A 24 16.58 9.22 -12.85
CA GLU A 24 16.61 7.77 -13.06
C GLU A 24 15.50 7.04 -12.29
N MET A 25 15.27 7.43 -11.03
CA MET A 25 14.21 6.83 -10.21
C MET A 25 12.82 7.16 -10.76
N ALA A 26 12.61 8.40 -11.23
CA ALA A 26 11.35 8.80 -11.85
C ALA A 26 11.04 7.99 -13.13
N LYS A 27 12.05 7.73 -13.96
CA LYS A 27 11.91 6.89 -15.17
C LYS A 27 11.52 5.45 -14.84
N ALA A 28 11.97 4.95 -13.70
CA ALA A 28 11.61 3.63 -13.19
C ALA A 28 10.25 3.59 -12.47
N GLY A 29 9.51 4.71 -12.43
CA GLY A 29 8.21 4.79 -11.76
C GLY A 29 8.31 4.88 -10.23
N ALA A 30 9.52 5.08 -9.70
CA ALA A 30 9.83 5.27 -8.30
C ALA A 30 10.03 6.75 -7.96
N ILE A 31 10.06 7.06 -6.65
CA ILE A 31 10.33 8.40 -6.15
C ILE A 31 11.41 8.30 -5.07
N LEU A 32 12.42 9.18 -5.13
CA LEU A 32 13.48 9.24 -4.12
C LEU A 32 13.00 9.86 -2.80
N GLY A 33 12.04 10.78 -2.83
CA GLY A 33 11.37 11.28 -1.62
C GLY A 33 12.33 11.77 -0.54
N SER A 34 12.22 11.22 0.67
CA SER A 34 13.11 11.51 1.80
C SER A 34 14.38 10.65 1.84
N GLY A 35 14.66 9.87 0.79
CA GLY A 35 15.82 8.98 0.71
C GLY A 35 15.69 7.66 1.49
N GLY A 36 14.51 7.32 2.00
CA GLY A 36 14.29 6.06 2.71
C GLY A 36 14.24 4.87 1.76
N ILE A 37 14.97 3.80 2.06
CA ILE A 37 14.99 2.59 1.23
C ILE A 37 14.69 1.37 2.09
N ILE A 38 13.70 0.58 1.69
CA ILE A 38 13.39 -0.72 2.30
C ILE A 38 13.67 -1.82 1.28
N VAL A 39 14.53 -2.75 1.66
CA VAL A 39 14.85 -3.95 0.88
C VAL A 39 14.10 -5.12 1.49
N ALA A 40 13.39 -5.85 0.64
CA ALA A 40 12.68 -7.08 1.00
C ALA A 40 13.19 -8.21 0.10
N ASP A 41 13.32 -9.41 0.66
CA ASP A 41 13.72 -10.61 -0.07
C ASP A 41 12.51 -11.38 -0.61
N GLN A 42 12.76 -12.51 -1.27
CA GLN A 42 11.74 -13.39 -1.82
C GLN A 42 10.86 -14.09 -0.76
N ASN A 43 11.17 -13.97 0.53
CA ASN A 43 10.31 -14.50 1.60
C ASN A 43 9.20 -13.50 1.97
N THR A 44 9.28 -12.26 1.48
CA THR A 44 8.28 -11.21 1.73
C THR A 44 7.21 -11.23 0.64
N CYS A 45 5.93 -11.29 1.03
CA CYS A 45 4.83 -11.22 0.06
C CYS A 45 4.67 -9.78 -0.46
N ALA A 46 4.65 -9.59 -1.78
CA ALA A 46 4.46 -8.27 -2.38
C ALA A 46 3.08 -7.67 -2.07
N VAL A 47 2.04 -8.50 -2.00
CA VAL A 47 0.68 -8.07 -1.63
C VAL A 47 0.65 -7.57 -0.19
N ASP A 48 1.31 -8.28 0.74
CA ASP A 48 1.37 -7.89 2.14
C ASP A 48 2.18 -6.61 2.35
N LEU A 49 3.33 -6.50 1.70
CA LEU A 49 4.10 -5.25 1.72
C LEU A 49 3.25 -4.08 1.20
N THR A 50 2.55 -4.27 0.07
CA THR A 50 1.64 -3.25 -0.48
C THR A 50 0.54 -2.87 0.51
N ARG A 51 -0.02 -3.86 1.23
CA ARG A 51 -1.04 -3.65 2.26
C ARG A 51 -0.54 -2.69 3.34
N VAL A 52 0.67 -2.91 3.85
CA VAL A 52 1.29 -2.04 4.87
C VAL A 52 1.49 -0.61 4.34
N LEU A 53 2.02 -0.46 3.11
CA LEU A 53 2.25 0.86 2.52
C LEU A 53 0.94 1.64 2.33
N VAL A 54 -0.11 0.97 1.86
CA VAL A 54 -1.44 1.57 1.64
C VAL A 54 -2.11 1.91 2.97
N ALA A 55 -1.99 1.06 3.98
CA ALA A 55 -2.49 1.32 5.33
C ALA A 55 -1.86 2.58 5.93
N PHE A 56 -0.54 2.74 5.80
CA PHE A 56 0.15 3.97 6.20
C PHE A 56 -0.40 5.19 5.45
N CYS A 57 -0.52 5.11 4.13
CA CYS A 57 -1.01 6.23 3.32
C CYS A 57 -2.46 6.61 3.68
N GLN A 58 -3.27 5.63 4.07
CA GLN A 58 -4.65 5.85 4.50
C GLN A 58 -4.69 6.54 5.88
N TYR A 59 -3.86 6.09 6.81
CA TYR A 59 -3.73 6.68 8.14
C TYR A 59 -3.26 8.15 8.10
N GLU A 60 -2.24 8.43 7.29
CA GLU A 60 -1.64 9.76 7.14
C GLU A 60 -2.52 10.73 6.32
N SER A 61 -3.53 10.24 5.62
CA SER A 61 -4.47 11.09 4.87
C SER A 61 -5.09 12.14 5.79
N CYS A 62 -4.94 13.43 5.46
CA CYS A 62 -5.53 14.52 6.25
C CYS A 62 -7.06 14.59 6.14
N GLY A 63 -7.66 13.84 5.20
CA GLY A 63 -9.11 13.75 5.01
C GLY A 63 -9.78 14.96 4.35
N LYS A 64 -9.02 16.00 3.96
CA LYS A 64 -9.57 17.26 3.45
C LYS A 64 -10.26 17.14 2.09
N CYS A 65 -9.68 16.36 1.16
CA CYS A 65 -10.25 16.18 -0.17
C CYS A 65 -10.94 14.82 -0.29
N PHE A 66 -12.16 14.84 -0.84
CA PHE A 66 -12.98 13.65 -1.08
C PHE A 66 -12.25 12.52 -1.84
N PRO A 67 -11.57 12.79 -2.98
CA PRO A 67 -10.89 11.73 -3.72
C PRO A 67 -9.81 11.02 -2.89
N CYS A 68 -8.98 11.74 -2.14
CA CYS A 68 -8.00 11.13 -1.25
C CYS A 68 -8.66 10.38 -0.08
N ARG A 69 -9.63 11.02 0.60
CA ARG A 69 -10.25 10.45 1.81
C ARG A 69 -10.95 9.13 1.54
N LEU A 70 -11.79 9.08 0.51
CA LEU A 70 -12.53 7.86 0.18
C LEU A 70 -11.71 6.90 -0.68
N GLY A 71 -10.90 7.43 -1.58
CA GLY A 71 -10.04 6.61 -2.44
C GLY A 71 -9.07 5.77 -1.61
N MET A 72 -8.39 6.36 -0.63
CA MET A 72 -7.48 5.60 0.24
C MET A 72 -8.17 4.48 1.03
N SER A 73 -9.39 4.72 1.54
CA SER A 73 -10.16 3.67 2.22
C SER A 73 -10.53 2.52 1.29
N GLN A 74 -10.97 2.83 0.07
CA GLN A 74 -11.30 1.81 -0.95
C GLN A 74 -10.06 1.03 -1.42
N MET A 75 -8.92 1.70 -1.55
CA MET A 75 -7.64 1.06 -1.89
C MET A 75 -7.23 0.06 -0.82
N LEU A 76 -7.26 0.49 0.44
CA LEU A 76 -6.93 -0.36 1.57
C LEU A 76 -7.86 -1.57 1.66
N GLU A 77 -9.17 -1.36 1.55
CA GLU A 77 -10.16 -2.44 1.53
C GLU A 77 -9.88 -3.43 0.41
N THR A 78 -9.56 -2.94 -0.78
CA THR A 78 -9.26 -3.82 -1.92
C THR A 78 -8.01 -4.65 -1.68
N VAL A 79 -6.92 -4.06 -1.19
CA VAL A 79 -5.70 -4.81 -0.91
C VAL A 79 -5.91 -5.82 0.22
N ASN A 80 -6.70 -5.49 1.24
CA ASN A 80 -7.11 -6.46 2.26
C ASN A 80 -7.91 -7.62 1.65
N ASN A 81 -8.87 -7.33 0.78
CA ASN A 81 -9.63 -8.37 0.09
C ASN A 81 -8.73 -9.25 -0.79
N ILE A 82 -7.66 -8.71 -1.39
CA ILE A 82 -6.68 -9.51 -2.14
C ILE A 82 -5.90 -10.42 -1.18
N ALA A 83 -5.38 -9.87 -0.09
CA ALA A 83 -4.64 -10.63 0.92
C ALA A 83 -5.49 -11.74 1.57
N GLU A 84 -6.80 -11.52 1.71
CA GLU A 84 -7.76 -12.50 2.25
C GLU A 84 -8.40 -13.39 1.17
N TYR A 85 -7.89 -13.34 -0.07
CA TYR A 85 -8.36 -14.14 -1.20
C TYR A 85 -9.83 -13.91 -1.58
N LYS A 86 -10.43 -12.79 -1.18
CA LYS A 86 -11.82 -12.38 -1.45
C LYS A 86 -11.96 -11.51 -2.70
N ALA A 87 -10.87 -10.93 -3.18
CA ALA A 87 -10.89 -10.05 -4.34
C ALA A 87 -11.10 -10.80 -5.66
N SER A 88 -11.64 -10.06 -6.63
CA SER A 88 -11.83 -10.45 -8.02
C SER A 88 -10.98 -9.60 -8.96
N SER A 89 -10.84 -10.03 -10.22
CA SER A 89 -10.16 -9.24 -11.27
C SER A 89 -10.78 -7.84 -11.45
N GLN A 90 -12.09 -7.73 -11.23
CA GLN A 90 -12.83 -6.47 -11.34
C GLN A 90 -12.41 -5.46 -10.27
N ASP A 91 -11.92 -5.91 -9.12
CA ASP A 91 -11.49 -5.02 -8.03
C ASP A 91 -10.15 -4.35 -8.36
N LEU A 92 -9.28 -5.02 -9.13
CA LEU A 92 -8.05 -4.41 -9.66
C LEU A 92 -8.34 -3.29 -10.65
N ASP A 93 -9.33 -3.48 -11.53
CA ASP A 93 -9.75 -2.45 -12.48
C ASP A 93 -10.44 -1.27 -11.78
N LYS A 94 -11.21 -1.54 -10.72
CA LYS A 94 -11.76 -0.48 -9.86
C LYS A 94 -10.63 0.33 -9.20
N CYS A 95 -9.60 -0.34 -8.66
CA CYS A 95 -8.43 0.35 -8.09
C CYS A 95 -7.80 1.30 -9.10
N LYS A 96 -7.54 0.86 -10.34
CA LYS A 96 -6.98 1.74 -11.38
C LYS A 96 -7.83 2.98 -11.65
N LYS A 97 -9.16 2.83 -11.70
CA LYS A 97 -10.09 3.95 -11.92
C LYS A 97 -10.08 4.93 -10.75
N ILE A 98 -10.16 4.42 -9.51
CA ILE A 98 -10.12 5.24 -8.29
C ILE A 98 -8.76 5.95 -8.19
N GLY A 99 -7.67 5.25 -8.49
CA GLY A 99 -6.32 5.80 -8.49
C GLY A 99 -6.14 6.96 -9.47
N GLY A 100 -6.68 6.83 -10.69
CA GLY A 100 -6.71 7.93 -11.66
C GLY A 100 -7.51 9.13 -11.17
N ALA A 101 -8.67 8.90 -10.52
CA ALA A 101 -9.46 9.97 -9.92
C ALA A 101 -8.74 10.65 -8.74
N MET A 102 -8.00 9.88 -7.93
CA MET A 102 -7.17 10.41 -6.84
C MET A 102 -6.04 11.27 -7.38
N GLN A 103 -5.34 10.80 -8.42
CA GLN A 103 -4.26 11.53 -9.06
C GLN A 103 -4.72 12.87 -9.65
N ALA A 104 -5.89 12.89 -10.31
CA ALA A 104 -6.42 14.10 -10.93
C ALA A 104 -7.12 15.06 -9.95
N GLY A 105 -7.78 14.53 -8.91
CA GLY A 105 -8.69 15.30 -8.06
C GLY A 105 -8.17 15.67 -6.67
N SER A 106 -7.04 15.11 -6.23
CA SER A 106 -6.52 15.37 -4.87
C SER A 106 -5.79 16.71 -4.77
N LEU A 107 -5.96 17.38 -3.63
CA LEU A 107 -5.43 18.73 -3.40
C LEU A 107 -3.92 18.79 -3.13
N CYS A 108 -3.30 17.68 -2.72
CA CYS A 108 -1.88 17.63 -2.36
C CYS A 108 -1.21 16.37 -2.91
N GLY A 109 0.12 16.37 -2.92
CA GLY A 109 0.94 15.25 -3.42
C GLY A 109 0.65 13.91 -2.75
N HIS A 110 0.31 13.89 -1.45
CA HIS A 110 -0.08 12.66 -0.75
C HIS A 110 -1.26 11.96 -1.41
N GLY A 111 -2.34 12.71 -1.64
CA GLY A 111 -3.54 12.15 -2.28
C GLY A 111 -3.31 11.82 -3.76
N GLN A 112 -2.48 12.60 -4.45
CA GLN A 112 -2.16 12.36 -5.86
C GLN A 112 -1.31 11.10 -6.08
N LEU A 113 -0.42 10.80 -5.12
CA LEU A 113 0.52 9.68 -5.19
C LEU A 113 0.05 8.44 -4.40
N GLY A 114 -1.08 8.52 -3.68
CA GLY A 114 -1.58 7.44 -2.81
C GLY A 114 -1.87 6.12 -3.54
N PHE A 115 -2.06 6.15 -4.87
CA PHE A 115 -2.23 4.95 -5.69
C PHE A 115 -0.90 4.30 -6.13
N ASN A 116 0.23 5.02 -6.05
CA ASN A 116 1.52 4.52 -6.54
C ASN A 116 1.94 3.18 -5.95
N PRO A 117 1.73 2.87 -4.66
CA PRO A 117 2.11 1.57 -4.10
C PRO A 117 1.42 0.41 -4.80
N ILE A 118 0.11 0.53 -5.03
CA ILE A 118 -0.66 -0.50 -5.73
C ILE A 118 -0.27 -0.55 -7.21
N ARG A 119 -0.14 0.60 -7.87
CA ARG A 119 0.23 0.67 -9.29
C ARG A 119 1.56 -0.03 -9.56
N SER A 120 2.59 0.34 -8.80
CA SER A 120 3.94 -0.21 -8.96
C SER A 120 4.01 -1.69 -8.55
N ALA A 121 3.29 -2.09 -7.51
CA ALA A 121 3.20 -3.50 -7.12
C ALA A 121 2.53 -4.37 -8.20
N LEU A 122 1.47 -3.86 -8.86
CA LEU A 122 0.84 -4.56 -9.98
C LEU A 122 1.72 -4.62 -11.23
N GLU A 123 2.63 -3.65 -11.41
CA GLU A 123 3.56 -3.61 -12.53
C GLU A 123 4.71 -4.61 -12.35
N HIS A 124 5.33 -4.63 -11.17
CA HIS A 124 6.53 -5.44 -10.91
C HIS A 124 6.24 -6.83 -10.31
N PHE A 125 5.12 -6.99 -9.60
CA PHE A 125 4.79 -8.20 -8.85
C PHE A 125 3.42 -8.75 -9.25
N LYS A 126 3.03 -8.60 -10.52
CA LYS A 126 1.73 -9.06 -11.02
C LYS A 126 1.44 -10.52 -10.70
N SER A 127 2.46 -11.39 -10.78
CA SER A 127 2.36 -12.82 -10.46
C SER A 127 1.82 -13.06 -9.06
N ASP A 128 2.29 -12.29 -8.08
CA ASP A 128 1.89 -12.43 -6.68
C ASP A 128 0.42 -12.06 -6.52
N PHE A 129 -0.01 -10.97 -7.15
CA PHE A 129 -1.42 -10.56 -7.14
C PHE A 129 -2.32 -11.58 -7.85
N ASP A 130 -1.89 -12.12 -8.98
CA ASP A 130 -2.62 -13.17 -9.71
C ASP A 130 -2.79 -14.42 -8.84
N SER A 131 -1.76 -14.87 -8.13
CA SER A 131 -1.86 -16.03 -7.24
C SER A 131 -2.81 -15.81 -6.06
N HIS A 132 -2.92 -14.59 -5.52
CA HIS A 132 -3.91 -14.31 -4.47
C HIS A 132 -5.34 -14.25 -5.04
N VAL A 133 -5.52 -13.70 -6.24
CA VAL A 133 -6.84 -13.51 -6.86
C VAL A 133 -7.40 -14.80 -7.45
N PHE A 134 -6.59 -15.55 -8.20
CA PHE A 134 -7.02 -16.74 -8.95
C PHE A 134 -6.70 -18.04 -8.23
N ASP A 135 -5.48 -18.20 -7.71
CA ASP A 135 -5.05 -19.44 -7.06
C ASP A 135 -5.43 -19.51 -5.57
N LYS A 136 -5.92 -18.38 -5.02
CA LYS A 136 -6.34 -18.23 -3.62
C LYS A 136 -5.25 -18.66 -2.64
N LYS A 137 -3.99 -18.31 -2.96
CA LYS A 137 -2.81 -18.72 -2.20
C LYS A 137 -1.77 -17.58 -2.13
N CYS A 138 -1.18 -17.39 -0.96
CA CYS A 138 0.02 -16.57 -0.78
C CYS A 138 1.28 -17.39 -1.13
N PRO A 139 2.16 -16.93 -2.04
CA PRO A 139 3.37 -17.67 -2.41
C PRO A 139 4.37 -17.80 -1.25
N THR A 140 4.40 -16.84 -0.34
CA THR A 140 5.34 -16.83 0.80
C THR A 140 4.67 -17.14 2.14
N GLY A 141 3.35 -17.24 2.19
CA GLY A 141 2.57 -17.43 3.43
C GLY A 141 2.45 -16.18 4.32
N GLY A 142 3.04 -15.04 3.93
CA GLY A 142 3.03 -13.82 4.75
C GLY A 142 1.62 -13.27 5.03
N CYS A 143 0.70 -13.40 4.07
CA CYS A 143 -0.67 -12.90 4.22
C CYS A 143 -1.52 -13.69 5.23
N ASP A 144 -1.11 -14.91 5.58
CA ASP A 144 -1.86 -15.77 6.52
C ASP A 144 -1.50 -15.48 7.99
N SER A 145 -0.44 -14.70 8.22
CA SER A 145 -0.03 -14.28 9.56
C SER A 145 -0.84 -13.10 10.08
N GLU A 146 -0.89 -12.97 11.41
CA GLU A 146 -1.48 -11.81 12.07
C GLU A 146 -0.75 -10.53 11.68
N TYR A 147 -1.50 -9.48 11.37
CA TYR A 147 -0.95 -8.19 10.98
C TYR A 147 -1.52 -7.06 11.83
N HIS A 148 -0.69 -6.05 12.05
CA HIS A 148 -1.02 -4.88 12.86
C HIS A 148 -1.50 -3.73 11.98
N PHE A 149 -2.55 -3.05 12.41
CA PHE A 149 -3.18 -1.98 11.65
C PHE A 149 -3.29 -0.70 12.47
N PRO A 150 -2.74 0.43 11.99
CA PRO A 150 -2.89 1.71 12.67
C PRO A 150 -4.31 2.24 12.48
N VAL A 151 -5.04 2.41 13.57
CA VAL A 151 -6.40 2.99 13.51
C VAL A 151 -6.30 4.51 13.57
N SER A 152 -6.83 5.18 12.55
CA SER A 152 -6.83 6.65 12.52
C SER A 152 -7.72 7.21 13.63
N THR A 153 -7.15 8.10 14.46
CA THR A 153 -7.86 8.81 15.54
C THR A 153 -8.72 9.97 15.05
N LYS A 154 -8.76 10.22 13.73
CA LYS A 154 -9.53 11.31 13.13
C LYS A 154 -11.04 10.99 13.17
N PRO A 155 -11.93 11.99 13.34
CA PRO A 155 -13.36 11.78 13.20
C PRO A 155 -13.64 11.21 11.80
N TYR A 156 -14.37 10.10 11.71
CA TYR A 156 -14.64 9.32 10.48
C TYR A 156 -13.47 8.46 9.95
N GLY A 157 -12.45 8.17 10.76
CA GLY A 157 -11.45 7.15 10.44
C GLY A 157 -12.09 5.76 10.23
N SER A 158 -11.56 4.99 9.28
CA SER A 158 -12.02 3.62 9.03
C SER A 158 -11.68 2.70 10.21
N THR A 159 -12.63 1.85 10.60
CA THR A 159 -12.42 0.79 11.58
C THR A 159 -11.40 -0.23 11.04
N ALA A 160 -10.65 -0.87 11.94
CA ALA A 160 -9.72 -1.94 11.58
C ALA A 160 -10.44 -3.10 10.86
N PRO A 161 -9.82 -3.73 9.85
CA PRO A 161 -10.34 -4.94 9.23
C PRO A 161 -10.53 -6.10 10.23
N PRO A 162 -11.40 -7.10 9.95
CA PRO A 162 -11.73 -8.18 10.89
C PRO A 162 -10.53 -8.99 11.41
N ASN A 163 -9.49 -9.15 10.58
CA ASN A 163 -8.29 -9.91 10.89
C ASN A 163 -7.10 -9.03 11.33
N ALA A 164 -7.32 -7.73 11.51
CA ALA A 164 -6.27 -6.80 11.86
C ALA A 164 -6.32 -6.47 13.35
N LYS A 165 -5.17 -6.58 14.04
CA LYS A 165 -5.05 -6.01 15.39
C LYS A 165 -4.88 -4.50 15.28
N ALA A 166 -5.93 -3.78 15.66
CA ALA A 166 -5.87 -2.34 15.86
C ALA A 166 -4.76 -2.00 16.86
N ILE A 167 -3.80 -1.19 16.45
CA ILE A 167 -2.88 -0.52 17.36
C ILE A 167 -3.30 0.94 17.42
N ASP A 168 -3.69 1.40 18.60
CA ASP A 168 -3.78 2.82 18.88
C ASP A 168 -2.36 3.35 19.10
N LEU A 169 -1.86 4.15 18.16
CA LEU A 169 -0.51 4.73 18.23
C LEU A 169 -0.44 5.86 19.27
N VAL A 170 -1.58 6.28 19.83
CA VAL A 170 -1.70 7.29 20.87
C VAL A 170 -1.97 6.58 22.20
N LEU A 171 -0.94 6.49 23.05
CA LEU A 171 -0.95 5.97 24.43
C LEU A 171 -0.99 4.44 24.58
N ASN A 172 0.16 3.82 24.39
CA ASN A 172 0.45 2.54 25.02
C ASN A 172 1.18 2.80 26.36
N GLU A 173 0.46 3.26 27.38
CA GLU A 173 1.00 3.31 28.76
C GLU A 173 1.20 1.92 29.39
N ASN A 174 0.88 0.83 28.67
CA ASN A 174 0.99 -0.54 29.21
C ASN A 174 1.81 -1.47 28.32
N VAL A 175 2.97 -1.02 27.82
CA VAL A 175 4.04 -1.94 27.38
C VAL A 175 4.98 -2.18 28.56
N ASN A 176 4.49 -2.93 29.54
CA ASN A 176 5.26 -3.69 30.55
C ASN A 176 4.26 -4.37 31.50
N GLN A 177 3.67 -5.49 31.09
CA GLN A 177 3.20 -6.55 31.97
C GLN A 177 3.03 -7.86 31.20
#